data_AF-A0A9X7BTC4-F1
#
_entry.id   AF-A0A9X7BTC4-F1
#
_cell.length_a   1.000
_cell.length_b   1.000
_cell.length_c   1.000
_cell.angle_alpha   90.00
_cell.angle_beta   90.00
_cell.angle_gamma   90.00
#
_symmetry.space_group_name_H-M   'P 1'
#
loop_
_entity.id
_entity.type
_entity.pdbx_description
1 polymer ?
#
loop_
_entity_poly.entity_id
_entity_poly.type
_entity_poly.pdbx_seq_one_letter_code
_entity_poly.pdbx_strand_id
1 'polypeptide(L)' 'MTLTLADLHTMKTGTVLQKGKRKRIFLGVEGMFAYYKTPSSKSITGENLAIFRKWLMNATVVEN' A
#
# COMPACT_ATOMS: atom_id res chain seq x y z
N MET A 1 5.33 -13.70 -3.16
CA MET A 1 6.42 -12.73 -3.38
C MET A 1 6.35 -11.68 -2.29
N THR A 2 7.47 -11.37 -1.63
CA THR A 2 7.53 -10.32 -0.60
C THR A 2 7.62 -8.98 -1.29
N LEU A 3 6.70 -8.06 -1.01
CA LEU A 3 6.71 -6.71 -1.56
C LEU A 3 7.75 -5.84 -0.86
N THR A 4 8.51 -5.10 -1.65
CA THR A 4 9.57 -4.18 -1.23
C THR A 4 9.17 -2.72 -1.45
N LEU A 5 9.95 -1.78 -0.92
CA LEU A 5 9.75 -0.36 -1.18
C LEU A 5 9.99 0.00 -2.66
N ALA A 6 10.93 -0.68 -3.33
CA ALA A 6 11.19 -0.46 -4.74
C ALA A 6 9.97 -0.81 -5.59
N ASP A 7 9.26 -1.88 -5.23
CA ASP A 7 8.04 -2.31 -5.92
C ASP A 7 6.94 -1.24 -5.87
N LEU A 8 6.88 -0.42 -4.81
CA LEU A 8 5.89 0.67 -4.70
C LEU A 8 6.10 1.76 -5.75
N HIS A 9 7.34 2.04 -6.15
CA HIS A 9 7.64 3.07 -7.15
C HIS A 9 7.20 2.66 -8.56
N THR A 10 7.13 1.36 -8.82
CA THR A 10 6.64 0.80 -10.09
C THR A 10 5.20 0.29 -10.01
N MET A 11 4.60 0.31 -8.82
CA MET A 11 3.25 -0.19 -8.59
C MET A 11 2.22 0.75 -9.19
N LYS A 12 1.24 0.18 -9.89
CA LYS A 12 0.15 0.94 -10.49
C LYS A 12 -0.75 1.53 -9.39
N THR A 13 -1.12 2.80 -9.52
CA THR A 13 -2.17 3.41 -8.70
C THR A 13 -3.48 2.62 -8.84
N GLY A 14 -4.12 2.32 -7.71
CA GLY A 14 -5.32 1.49 -7.63
C GLY A 14 -5.04 0.02 -7.29
N THR A 15 -3.78 -0.42 -7.26
CA THR A 15 -3.44 -1.79 -6.84
C THR A 15 -3.95 -2.08 -5.43
N VAL A 16 -4.65 -3.20 -5.25
CA VAL A 16 -5.18 -3.61 -3.95
C VAL A 16 -4.13 -4.47 -3.24
N LEU A 17 -3.70 -4.00 -2.08
CA LEU A 17 -2.79 -4.70 -1.17
C LEU A 17 -3.60 -5.32 -0.04
N GLN A 18 -3.37 -6.60 0.26
CA GLN A 18 -4.06 -7.31 1.33
C GLN A 18 -3.06 -7.89 2.34
N LYS A 19 -3.28 -7.61 3.63
CA LYS A 19 -2.58 -8.23 4.75
C LYS A 19 -3.60 -8.86 5.70
N GLY A 20 -3.72 -10.18 5.67
CA GLY A 20 -4.79 -10.89 6.37
C GLY A 20 -6.16 -10.40 5.91
N LYS A 21 -6.97 -9.87 6.83
CA LYS A 21 -8.30 -9.30 6.53
C LYS A 21 -8.27 -7.80 6.14
N ARG A 22 -7.11 -7.15 6.22
CA ARG A 22 -6.97 -5.71 5.96
C ARG A 22 -6.61 -5.49 4.49
N LYS A 23 -7.35 -4.60 3.83
CA LYS A 23 -7.08 -4.18 2.45
C LYS A 23 -6.70 -2.71 2.40
N ARG A 24 -5.75 -2.36 1.54
CA ARG A 24 -5.33 -0.97 1.24
C ARG A 24 -5.22 -0.84 -0.27
N ILE A 25 -5.91 0.13 -0.84
CA ILE A 25 -5.84 0.50 -2.25
C ILE A 25 -4.69 1.50 -2.36
N PHE A 26 -3.60 1.10 -3.00
CA PHE A 26 -2.42 1.93 -3.17
C PHE A 26 -2.72 3.12 -4.08
N LEU A 27 -2.34 4.32 -3.67
CA LEU A 27 -2.60 5.56 -4.42
C LEU A 27 -1.32 6.18 -4.98
N GLY A 28 -0.17 5.88 -4.40
CA GLY A 28 1.13 6.38 -4.86
C GLY A 28 2.10 6.60 -3.69
N VAL A 29 3.29 7.07 -4.03
CA VAL A 29 4.31 7.51 -3.08
C VAL A 29 4.71 8.94 -3.44
N GLU A 30 4.74 9.83 -2.45
CA GLU A 30 5.25 11.20 -2.60
C GLU A 30 6.19 11.50 -1.43
N GLY A 31 7.44 11.88 -1.75
CA GLY A 31 8.49 12.07 -0.76
C GLY A 31 8.70 10.84 0.13
N MET A 32 8.53 11.01 1.44
CA MET A 32 8.67 9.94 2.44
C MET A 32 7.33 9.28 2.84
N PHE A 33 6.26 9.49 2.08
CA PHE A 33 4.93 8.99 2.40
C PHE A 33 4.36 8.09 1.31
N ALA A 34 3.79 6.95 1.72
CA ALA A 34 2.91 6.14 0.89
C ALA A 34 1.46 6.53 1.15
N TYR A 35 0.71 6.73 0.09
CA TYR A 35 -0.70 7.10 0.14
C TYR A 35 -1.55 5.89 -0.22
N TYR A 36 -2.61 5.67 0.54
CA TYR A 36 -3.56 4.59 0.28
C TYR A 36 -4.96 4.93 0.77
N LYS A 37 -5.94 4.17 0.31
CA LYS A 37 -7.32 4.18 0.81
C LYS A 37 -7.68 2.83 1.40
N THR A 38 -8.39 2.80 2.52
CA THR A 38 -8.95 1.55 3.05
C THR A 38 -10.34 1.37 2.44
N PRO A 39 -10.74 0.20 1.90
CA PRO A 39 -12.05 0.03 1.25
C PRO A 39 -13.26 0.39 2.13
N SER A 40 -13.15 0.21 3.45
CA SER A 40 -14.18 0.59 4.42
C SER A 40 -14.21 2.07 4.77
N SER A 41 -13.25 2.86 4.29
CA SER A 41 -13.12 4.29 4.58
C SER A 41 -13.14 5.11 3.29
N LYS A 42 -13.76 6.29 3.34
CA LYS A 42 -13.69 7.25 2.22
C LYS A 42 -12.41 8.07 2.23
N SER A 43 -11.69 8.11 3.36
CA SER A 43 -10.51 8.96 3.55
C SER A 43 -9.26 8.39 2.90
N ILE A 44 -8.40 9.29 2.44
CA ILE A 44 -7.03 9.00 2.02
C ILE A 44 -6.14 9.04 3.26
N THR A 45 -5.22 8.09 3.37
CA THR A 45 -4.23 8.03 4.45
C THR A 45 -2.83 8.12 3.86
N GLY A 46 -2.04 9.07 4.32
CA GLY A 46 -0.60 9.13 4.09
C GLY A 46 0.14 8.51 5.28
N GLU A 47 0.98 7.52 5.03
CA GLU A 47 1.77 6.83 6.06
C GLU A 47 3.25 6.89 5.69
N ASN A 48 4.11 7.18 6.67
CA ASN A 48 5.55 7.24 6.43
C ASN A 48 6.07 5.89 5.87
N LEU A 49 6.94 5.93 4.87
CA LEU A 49 7.44 4.74 4.16
C LEU A 49 8.08 3.70 5.09
N ALA A 50 8.76 4.11 6.16
CA ALA A 50 9.35 3.17 7.12
C ALA A 50 8.29 2.35 7.86
N ILE A 51 7.15 2.96 8.19
CA ILE A 51 6.01 2.31 8.83
C ILE A 51 5.26 1.47 7.80
N PHE A 52 4.98 2.04 6.64
CA PHE A 52 4.27 1.36 5.56
C PHE A 52 5.02 0.11 5.08
N ARG A 53 6.36 0.16 5.01
CA ARG A 53 7.22 -1.00 4.67
C ARG A 53 6.99 -2.19 5.60
N LYS A 54 6.93 -1.97 6.93
CA LYS A 54 6.68 -3.05 7.90
C LYS A 54 5.31 -3.71 7.66
N TRP A 55 4.33 -2.91 7.26
CA TRP A 55 3.04 -3.43 6.87
C TRP A 55 3.13 -4.23 5.56
N LEU A 56 3.75 -3.64 4.54
CA LEU A 56 3.89 -4.16 3.17
C LEU A 56 4.60 -5.52 3.09
N MET A 57 5.62 -5.75 3.92
CA MET A 57 6.38 -7.02 3.99
C MET A 57 5.49 -8.27 4.21
N ASN A 58 4.29 -8.09 4.75
CA ASN A 58 3.34 -9.17 5.03
C ASN A 58 2.05 -9.01 4.20
N ALA A 59 2.06 -8.11 3.23
CA ALA A 59 0.95 -7.89 2.33
C ALA A 59 1.21 -8.61 1.00
N THR A 60 0.14 -8.99 0.33
CA THR A 60 0.16 -9.51 -1.04
C THR A 60 -0.63 -8.59 -1.94
N VAL A 61 -0.25 -8.54 -3.22
CA VAL A 61 -1.09 -7.93 -4.24
C VAL A 61 -2.27 -8.86 -4.48
N VAL A 62 -3.47 -8.30 -4.45
CA VAL A 62 -4.69 -8.95 -4.89
C VAL A 62 -5.09 -8.17 -6.13
N GLU A 63 -4.82 -8.74 -7.31
CA GLU A 63 -5.27 -8.12 -8.55
C GLU A 63 -6.79 -8.02 -8.55
N ASN A 64 -7.27 -6.94 -9.16
CA ASN A 64 -8.65 -6.77 -9.54
C ASN A 64 -8.76 -7.08 -11.02
#